data_AF-A0A624VV68-F1
#
_entry.id   AF-A0A624VV68-F1
#
_cell.length_a   1.000
_cell.length_b   1.000
_cell.length_c   1.000
_cell.angle_alpha   90.00
_cell.angle_beta   90.00
_cell.angle_gamma   90.00
#
_symmetry.space_group_name_H-M   'P 1'
#
loop_
_entity.id
_entity.type
_entity.pdbx_description
1 polymer ?
#
loop_
_entity_poly.entity_id
_entity_poly.type
_entity_poly.pdbx_seq_one_letter_code
_entity_poly.pdbx_strand_id
1 'polypeptide(L)' 'MVKKSNEHLQFKLRIPRELAEELKRAAEKNMRSVNAEILLRLSKSN' A
#
# COMPACT_ATOMS: atom_id res chain seq x y z
N MET A 1 10.70 1.35 -22.67
CA MET A 1 10.42 0.14 -21.85
C MET A 1 9.39 0.50 -20.78
N VAL A 2 8.10 0.26 -21.03
CA VAL A 2 7.02 0.52 -20.07
C VAL A 2 6.88 -0.73 -19.19
N LYS A 3 7.17 -0.62 -17.89
CA LYS A 3 6.93 -1.72 -16.94
C LYS A 3 5.42 -1.94 -16.85
N LYS A 4 4.96 -3.12 -17.27
CA LYS A 4 3.56 -3.57 -17.21
C LYS A 4 3.11 -3.66 -15.75
N SER A 5 2.50 -2.60 -15.22
CA SER A 5 1.80 -2.63 -13.92
C SER A 5 0.45 -3.38 -13.98
N ASN A 6 0.28 -4.29 -14.94
CA ASN A 6 -1.00 -4.95 -15.25
C ASN A 6 -1.06 -6.42 -14.79
N GLU A 7 -0.03 -6.90 -14.09
CA GLU A 7 0.02 -8.28 -13.56
C GLU A 7 -0.40 -8.35 -12.08
N HIS A 8 -0.71 -7.22 -11.44
CA HIS A 8 -1.03 -7.17 -10.01
C HIS A 8 -2.55 -7.12 -9.83
N LEU A 9 -3.09 -8.10 -9.10
CA LEU A 9 -4.49 -8.12 -8.65
C LEU A 9 -4.79 -6.83 -7.87
N GLN A 10 -5.65 -5.98 -8.44
CA GLN A 10 -6.12 -4.78 -7.76
C GLN A 10 -7.17 -5.17 -6.72
N PHE A 11 -6.78 -5.17 -5.45
CA PHE A 11 -7.70 -5.45 -4.37
C PHE A 11 -8.24 -4.13 -3.79
N LYS A 12 -9.57 -3.95 -3.83
CA LYS A 12 -10.22 -2.81 -3.17
C LYS A 12 -10.36 -3.10 -1.68
N LEU A 13 -9.37 -2.66 -0.90
CA LEU A 13 -9.42 -2.71 0.56
C LEU A 13 -10.53 -1.78 1.07
N ARG A 14 -11.53 -2.34 1.75
CA ARG A 14 -12.46 -1.58 2.57
C ARG A 14 -11.88 -1.47 3.98
N ILE A 15 -11.21 -0.36 4.23
CA ILE A 15 -10.62 -0.05 5.53
C ILE A 15 -11.34 1.16 6.15
N PRO A 16 -11.40 1.24 7.50
CA PRO A 16 -11.89 2.43 8.17
C PRO A 16 -11.01 3.64 7.81
N ARG A 17 -11.64 4.82 7.75
CA ARG A 17 -10.98 6.06 7.33
C ARG A 17 -9.76 6.39 8.19
N GLU A 18 -9.85 6.14 9.49
CA GLU A 18 -8.75 6.35 10.43
C GLU A 18 -7.51 5.53 10.03
N LEU A 19 -7.70 4.25 9.71
CA LEU A 19 -6.62 3.36 9.27
C LEU A 19 -6.04 3.79 7.91
N ALA A 20 -6.87 4.30 6.99
CA ALA A 20 -6.41 4.82 5.71
C ALA A 20 -5.53 6.06 5.89
N GLU A 21 -5.90 6.95 6.81
CA GLU A 21 -5.12 8.14 7.13
C GLU A 21 -3.80 7.78 7.82
N GLU A 22 -3.80 6.83 8.74
CA GLU A 22 -2.57 6.32 9.34
C GLU A 22 -1.63 5.65 8.33
N LEU A 23 -2.18 4.84 7.42
CA LEU A 23 -1.41 4.24 6.32
C LEU A 23 -0.82 5.31 5.40
N LYS A 24 -1.57 6.36 5.10
CA LYS A 24 -1.08 7.48 4.29
C LYS A 24 0.06 8.22 4.99
N ARG A 25 -0.10 8.57 6.26
CA ARG A 25 0.94 9.22 7.07
C ARG A 25 2.21 8.37 7.17
N ALA A 26 2.06 7.07 7.39
CA ALA A 26 3.19 6.15 7.46
C ALA A 26 3.90 6.02 6.10
N ALA A 27 3.13 5.95 5.01
CA ALA A 27 3.68 5.93 3.66
C ALA A 27 4.46 7.22 3.33
N GLU A 28 3.91 8.39 3.67
CA GLU A 28 4.58 9.69 3.53
C GLU A 28 5.88 9.75 4.35
N LYS A 29 5.84 9.32 5.62
CA LYS A 29 7.02 9.27 6.49
C LYS A 29 8.11 8.34 5.95
N ASN A 30 7.72 7.23 5.33
CA ASN A 30 8.63 6.24 4.77
C ASN A 30 9.04 6.54 3.32
N MET A 31 8.62 7.68 2.74
CA MET A 31 8.83 8.05 1.33
C MET A 31 8.39 6.94 0.36
N ARG A 32 7.30 6.24 0.68
CA ARG A 32 6.76 5.13 -0.11
C ARG A 32 5.33 5.45 -0.54
N SER A 33 4.89 4.88 -1.65
CA SER A 33 3.48 4.90 -2.00
C SER A 33 2.69 4.09 -0.98
N VAL A 34 1.43 4.48 -0.71
CA VAL A 34 0.53 3.76 0.21
C VAL A 34 0.47 2.26 -0.14
N ASN A 35 0.44 1.92 -1.43
CA ASN A 35 0.46 0.55 -1.89
C ASN A 35 1.74 -0.22 -1.49
N ALA A 36 2.92 0.42 -1.58
CA ALA A 36 4.19 -0.19 -1.20
C ALA A 36 4.29 -0.38 0.32
N GLU A 37 3.74 0.55 1.09
CA GLU A 37 3.65 0.43 2.55
C GLU A 37 2.71 -0.71 2.97
N ILE A 38 1.55 -0.84 2.31
CA ILE A 38 0.61 -1.95 2.53
C ILE A 38 1.28 -3.29 2.20
N LEU A 39 1.94 -3.40 1.04
CA LEU A 39 2.65 -4.62 0.64
C LEU A 39 3.77 -4.99 1.62
N LEU A 40 4.52 -4.01 2.11
CA LEU A 40 5.57 -4.24 3.11
C LEU A 40 4.98 -4.79 4.41
N ARG A 41 3.90 -4.18 4.91
CA ARG A 41 3.24 -4.64 6.14
C ARG A 41 2.69 -6.05 5.98
N LEU A 42 2.04 -6.34 4.85
CA LEU A 42 1.55 -7.68 4.54
C LEU A 42 2.70 -8.70 4.41
N SER A 43 3.82 -8.32 3.79
CA SER A 43 4.99 -9.19 3.65
C SER A 43 5.73 -9.44 4.96
N LYS A 44 5.64 -8.53 5.94
CA LYS A 44 6.25 -8.70 7.27
C LYS A 44 5.38 -9.51 8.23
N SER A 45 4.07 -9.62 7.99
CA SER A 45 3.14 -10.36 8.84
C SER A 45 3.05 -11.85 8.51
N ASN A 46 4.09 -12.42 7.86
CA ASN A 46 4.21 -13.83 7.53
C ASN A 46 5.35 -14.47 8.32
#